data_AF-A0A6J4T6W4-F1
#
_entry.id   AF-A0A6J4T6W4-F1
#
_cell.length_a   1.000
_cell.length_b   1.000
_cell.length_c   1.000
_cell.angle_alpha   90.00
_cell.angle_beta   90.00
_cell.angle_gamma   90.00
#
_symmetry.space_group_name_H-M   'P 1'
#
loop_
_entity.id
_entity.type
_entity.pdbx_description
1 polymer ?
#
loop_
_entity_poly.entity_id
_entity_poly.type
_entity_poly.pdbx_seq_one_letter_code
_entity_poly.pdbx_strand_id
1 'polypeptide(L)'
;MPDVAATRRQLNLILIIGIADFLLLLVLLWASFTEREEAVSVLGPIHGVGFLALLFLCARGAGERRWGWWFPAIVLVTGGPIGSLVGDFALRRKLPAA
;
A
#
# COMPACT_ATOMS: atom_id res chain seq x y z
N MET A 1 -8.73 2.75 21.47
CA MET A 1 -8.16 2.25 20.21
C MET A 1 -9.10 1.18 19.68
N PRO A 2 -9.47 1.18 18.39
CA PRO A 2 -10.11 0.02 17.78
C PRO A 2 -9.30 -1.24 18.03
N ASP A 3 -9.96 -2.40 18.03
CA ASP A 3 -9.35 -3.70 18.39
C ASP A 3 -7.95 -3.86 17.79
N VAL A 4 -6.96 -4.08 18.65
CA VAL A 4 -5.54 -4.20 18.31
C VAL A 4 -5.32 -5.38 17.37
N ALA A 5 -6.02 -6.50 17.59
CA ALA A 5 -5.90 -7.69 16.75
C ALA A 5 -6.44 -7.42 15.34
N ALA A 6 -7.64 -6.82 15.21
CA ALA A 6 -8.18 -6.40 13.93
C ALA A 6 -7.30 -5.37 13.22
N THR A 7 -6.72 -4.41 13.95
CA THR A 7 -5.83 -3.39 13.38
C THR A 7 -4.55 -4.04 12.83
N ARG A 8 -3.95 -4.98 13.58
CA ARG A 8 -2.79 -5.75 13.12
C ARG A 8 -3.11 -6.58 11.88
N ARG A 9 -4.30 -7.22 11.81
CA ARG A 9 -4.75 -7.95 10.63
C ARG A 9 -4.88 -7.06 9.39
N GLN A 10 -5.46 -5.86 9.54
CA GLN A 10 -5.56 -4.91 8.43
C GLN A 10 -4.18 -4.42 7.97
N LEU A 11 -3.26 -4.11 8.90
CA LEU A 11 -1.89 -3.75 8.55
C LEU A 11 -1.15 -4.90 7.85
N ASN A 12 -1.35 -6.16 8.28
CA ASN A 12 -0.78 -7.31 7.57
C ASN A 12 -1.29 -7.42 6.14
N LEU A 13 -2.59 -7.19 5.91
CA LEU A 13 -3.15 -7.18 4.57
C LEU A 13 -2.55 -6.07 3.71
N ILE A 14 -2.47 -4.85 4.25
CA ILE A 14 -1.86 -3.70 3.57
C ILE A 14 -0.39 -3.98 3.24
N LEU A 15 0.37 -4.60 4.16
CA LEU A 15 1.76 -4.96 3.95
C LEU A 15 1.93 -6.00 2.83
N ILE A 16 1.12 -7.07 2.83
CA ILE A 16 1.20 -8.12 1.80
C ILE A 16 0.91 -7.53 0.42
N ILE A 17 -0.18 -6.76 0.31
CA ILE A 17 -0.54 -6.10 -0.95
C ILE A 17 0.53 -5.08 -1.32
N GLY A 18 1.03 -4.30 -0.36
CA GLY A 18 2.06 -3.29 -0.56
C GLY A 18 3.37 -3.87 -1.08
N ILE A 19 3.80 -5.02 -0.57
CA ILE A 19 4.99 -5.73 -1.08
C ILE A 19 4.75 -6.23 -2.49
N ALA A 20 3.61 -6.88 -2.75
CA ALA A 20 3.28 -7.39 -4.08
C ALA A 20 3.24 -6.26 -5.12
N ASP A 21 2.58 -5.15 -4.77
CA ASP A 21 2.43 -3.98 -5.64
C ASP A 21 3.76 -3.22 -5.82
N PHE A 22 4.63 -3.20 -4.79
CA PHE A 22 5.98 -2.65 -4.91
C PHE A 22 6.84 -3.47 -5.87
N LEU A 23 6.81 -4.80 -5.76
CA LEU A 23 7.54 -5.67 -6.68
C LEU A 23 7.03 -5.51 -8.11
N LEU A 24 5.72 -5.42 -8.28
CA LEU A 24 5.11 -5.14 -9.58
C LEU A 24 5.55 -3.78 -10.14
N LEU A 25 5.60 -2.74 -9.31
CA LEU A 25 6.11 -1.42 -9.70
C LEU A 25 7.58 -1.49 -10.15
N LEU A 26 8.44 -2.26 -9.46
CA LEU A 26 9.83 -2.44 -9.89
C LEU A 26 9.92 -3.10 -11.28
N VAL A 27 9.10 -4.11 -11.55
CA VAL A 27 9.04 -4.76 -12.87
C VAL A 27 8.50 -3.80 -13.93
N LEU A 28 7.48 -3.01 -13.60
CA LEU A 28 6.89 -2.00 -14.49
C LEU A 28 7.92 -0.93 -14.87
N LEU A 29 8.68 -0.42 -13.89
CA LEU A 29 9.74 0.56 -14.12
C LEU A 29 10.83 -0.01 -15.02
N TRP A 30 11.26 -1.24 -14.75
CA TRP A 30 12.22 -1.92 -15.63
C TRP A 30 11.69 -2.09 -17.06
N ALA A 31 10.43 -2.52 -17.22
CA ALA A 31 9.79 -2.67 -18.52
C ALA A 31 9.69 -1.33 -19.26
N SER A 32 9.34 -0.27 -18.55
CA SER A 32 9.27 1.10 -19.09
C SER A 32 10.64 1.61 -19.54
N PHE A 33 11.70 1.44 -18.73
CA PHE A 33 13.06 1.84 -19.09
C PHE A 33 13.71 0.98 -20.18
N THR A 34 13.14 -0.19 -20.48
CA THR A 34 13.60 -1.09 -21.56
C THR A 34 12.65 -1.10 -22.76
N GLU A 35 11.75 -0.10 -22.85
CA GLU A 35 10.83 0.12 -23.97
C GLU A 35 9.95 -1.12 -24.29
N ARG A 36 9.52 -1.84 -23.25
CA ARG A 36 8.66 -3.04 -23.35
C ARG A 36 7.18 -2.67 -23.26
N GLU A 37 6.65 -2.02 -24.29
CA GLU A 37 5.27 -1.48 -24.32
C GLU A 37 4.19 -2.53 -24.02
N GLU A 38 4.31 -3.74 -24.57
CA GLU A 38 3.38 -4.86 -24.30
C GLU A 38 3.36 -5.27 -22.82
N ALA A 39 4.51 -5.23 -22.13
CA ALA A 39 4.57 -5.52 -20.71
C ALA A 39 3.95 -4.37 -19.90
N VAL A 40 4.20 -3.12 -20.28
CA VAL A 40 3.64 -1.94 -19.62
C VAL A 40 2.11 -1.89 -19.76
N SER A 41 1.57 -2.24 -20.94
CA SER A 41 0.13 -2.21 -21.21
C SER A 41 -0.66 -3.22 -20.36
N VAL A 42 -0.02 -4.34 -19.98
CA VAL A 42 -0.61 -5.37 -19.11
C VAL A 42 -0.32 -5.09 -17.63
N LEU A 43 0.93 -4.85 -17.27
CA LEU A 43 1.35 -4.70 -15.87
C LEU A 43 0.90 -3.37 -15.27
N GLY A 44 0.79 -2.31 -16.08
CA GLY A 44 0.37 -0.98 -15.65
C GLY A 44 -1.03 -0.98 -15.04
N PRO A 45 -2.06 -1.49 -15.73
CA PRO A 45 -3.39 -1.65 -15.14
C PRO A 45 -3.43 -2.53 -13.90
N ILE A 46 -2.65 -3.62 -13.84
CA ILE A 46 -2.58 -4.48 -12.65
C ILE A 46 -2.04 -3.69 -11.46
N HIS A 47 -0.97 -2.91 -11.66
CA HIS A 47 -0.42 -2.02 -10.65
C HIS A 47 -1.44 -0.94 -10.25
N GLY A 48 -2.14 -0.34 -11.22
CA GLY A 48 -3.20 0.64 -10.96
C GLY A 48 -4.32 0.09 -10.06
N VAL A 49 -4.72 -1.16 -10.26
CA VAL A 49 -5.70 -1.84 -9.38
C VAL A 49 -5.12 -2.06 -7.98
N GLY A 50 -3.86 -2.52 -7.89
CA GLY A 50 -3.14 -2.68 -6.62
C GLY A 50 -3.06 -1.36 -5.82
N PHE A 51 -2.68 -0.29 -6.51
CA PHE A 51 -2.65 1.08 -5.99
C PHE A 51 -4.01 1.51 -5.41
N LEU A 52 -5.10 1.36 -6.18
CA LEU A 52 -6.43 1.75 -5.72
C LEU A 52 -6.89 0.91 -4.52
N ALA A 53 -6.57 -0.39 -4.51
CA ALA A 53 -6.86 -1.25 -3.37
C ALA A 53 -6.10 -0.80 -2.11
N LEU A 54 -4.81 -0.47 -2.22
CA LEU A 54 -4.01 0.06 -1.11
C LEU A 54 -4.58 1.38 -0.59
N LEU A 55 -4.89 2.31 -1.49
CA LEU A 55 -5.44 3.60 -1.13
C LEU A 55 -6.80 3.44 -0.42
N PHE A 56 -7.67 2.58 -0.94
CA PHE A 56 -8.96 2.26 -0.33
C PHE A 56 -8.79 1.66 1.08
N LEU A 57 -7.91 0.66 1.26
CA LEU A 57 -7.69 0.04 2.56
C LEU A 57 -7.16 1.05 3.59
N CYS A 58 -6.23 1.91 3.18
CA CYS A 58 -5.67 2.96 4.04
C CYS A 58 -6.71 4.02 4.39
N ALA A 59 -7.53 4.45 3.43
CA ALA A 59 -8.62 5.40 3.66
C ALA A 59 -9.70 4.81 4.57
N ARG A 60 -10.08 3.55 4.34
CA ARG A 60 -11.05 2.84 5.18
C ARG A 60 -10.58 2.76 6.63
N GLY A 61 -9.34 2.36 6.89
CA GLY A 61 -8.84 2.29 8.27
C GLY A 61 -8.72 3.67 8.93
N ALA A 62 -8.50 4.74 8.16
CA ALA A 62 -8.58 6.11 8.68
C ALA A 62 -10.03 6.50 9.05
N GLY A 63 -11.00 6.15 8.20
CA GLY A 63 -12.43 6.30 8.48
C GLY A 63 -12.89 5.51 9.71
N GLU A 64 -12.35 4.31 9.91
CA GLU A 64 -12.55 3.47 11.11
C GLU A 64 -11.77 3.97 12.34
N ARG A 65 -11.08 5.12 12.25
CA ARG A 65 -10.28 5.74 13.32
C ARG A 65 -9.15 4.83 13.86
N ARG A 66 -8.62 3.93 13.03
CA ARG A 66 -7.45 3.09 13.38
C ARG A 66 -6.13 3.83 13.26
N TRP A 67 -6.08 4.79 12.35
CA TRP A 67 -4.95 5.69 12.12
C TRP A 67 -5.45 7.03 11.56
N GLY A 68 -4.55 8.00 11.40
CA GLY A 68 -4.89 9.30 10.84
C GLY A 68 -4.91 9.31 9.31
N TRP A 69 -5.60 10.31 8.73
CA TRP A 69 -5.68 10.54 7.28
C TRP A 69 -4.33 10.83 6.59
N TRP A 70 -3.26 11.03 7.36
CA TRP A 70 -1.90 11.13 6.82
C TRP A 70 -1.49 9.83 6.09
N PHE A 71 -1.97 8.66 6.51
CA PHE A 71 -1.55 7.39 5.91
C PHE A 71 -2.04 7.24 4.46
N PRO A 72 -3.35 7.35 4.14
CA PRO A 72 -3.78 7.36 2.74
C PRO A 72 -3.19 8.53 1.93
N ALA A 73 -2.93 9.69 2.56
CA ALA A 73 -2.28 10.81 1.87
C ALA A 73 -0.85 10.47 1.39
N ILE A 74 -0.03 9.83 2.22
CA ILE A 74 1.31 9.41 1.79
C ILE A 74 1.26 8.31 0.73
N VAL A 75 0.30 7.38 0.82
CA VAL A 75 0.08 6.33 -0.19
C VAL A 75 -0.24 6.98 -1.53
N LEU A 76 -1.14 7.96 -1.56
CA LEU A 76 -1.50 8.70 -2.77
C LEU A 76 -0.31 9.43 -3.39
N VAL A 77 0.46 10.19 -2.59
CA VAL A 77 1.54 11.05 -3.10
C VAL A 77 2.78 10.25 -3.55
N THR A 78 3.02 9.09 -2.97
CA THR A 78 4.21 8.26 -3.27
C THR A 78 3.94 7.15 -4.30
N GLY A 79 2.76 7.16 -4.94
CA GLY A 79 2.39 6.19 -5.96
C GLY A 79 1.98 4.83 -5.42
N GLY A 80 1.61 4.72 -4.14
CA GLY A 80 1.01 3.53 -3.53
C GLY A 80 1.96 2.74 -2.64
N PRO A 81 2.79 1.85 -3.22
CA PRO A 81 3.53 0.86 -2.46
C PRO A 81 4.51 1.49 -1.47
N ILE A 82 5.25 2.53 -1.88
CA ILE A 82 6.26 3.18 -1.05
C ILE A 82 5.62 3.74 0.23
N GLY A 83 4.57 4.55 0.08
CA GLY A 83 3.84 5.14 1.21
C GLY A 83 3.15 4.07 2.06
N SER A 84 2.67 2.98 1.44
CA SER A 84 2.04 1.88 2.17
C SER A 84 3.01 1.22 3.16
N LEU A 85 4.26 0.97 2.73
CA LEU A 85 5.31 0.35 3.55
C LEU A 85 5.79 1.29 4.67
N VAL A 86 5.99 2.58 4.34
CA VAL A 86 6.38 3.59 5.33
C VAL A 86 5.32 3.76 6.42
N GLY A 87 4.04 3.85 6.02
CA GLY A 87 2.95 4.01 6.97
C GLY A 87 2.71 2.78 7.82
N ASP A 88 2.81 1.57 7.24
CA ASP A 88 2.74 0.31 7.98
C ASP A 88 3.83 0.24 9.07
N PHE A 89 5.08 0.54 8.71
CA PHE A 89 6.20 0.57 9.66
C PHE A 89 5.98 1.57 10.80
N ALA A 90 5.54 2.80 10.48
CA ALA A 90 5.25 3.83 11.46
C ALA A 90 4.09 3.48 12.40
N LEU A 91 3.06 2.78 11.91
CA LEU A 91 1.91 2.37 12.70
C LEU A 91 2.19 1.15 13.57
N ARG A 92 2.94 0.15 13.07
CA ARG A 92 3.32 -1.03 13.85
C ARG A 92 4.13 -0.69 15.09
N ARG A 93 4.99 0.32 15.02
CA ARG A 93 5.75 0.84 16.17
C ARG A 93 4.88 1.43 17.28
N LYS A 94 3.63 1.77 16.99
CA LYS A 94 2.66 2.34 17.93
C LYS A 94 1.68 1.30 18.48
N LEU A 95 1.66 0.09 17.93
CA LEU A 95 0.82 -0.98 18.45
C LEU A 95 1.48 -1.58 19.71
N PRO A 96 0.70 -1.91 20.76
CA PRO A 96 1.20 -2.66 21.89
C PRO A 96 1.89 -3.96 21.44
N ALA A 97 2.92 -4.37 22.17
CA ALA A 97 3.43 -5.73 22.07
C ALA A 97 2.27 -6.71 22.30
N ALA A 98 2.18 -7.72 21.43
CA ALA A 98 1.21 -8.79 21.57
C ALA A 98 1.63 -9.72 22.71
#